data_AF-B9BRG7-F1
#
_entry.id   AF-B9BRG7-F1
#
_cell.length_a   1.000
_cell.length_b   1.000
_cell.length_c   1.000
_cell.angle_alpha   90.00
_cell.angle_beta   90.00
_cell.angle_gamma   90.00
#
_symmetry.space_group_name_H-M   'P 1'
#
loop_
_entity.id
_entity.type
_entity.pdbx_description
1 polymer ?
#
loop_
_entity_poly.entity_id
_entity_poly.type
_entity_poly.pdbx_seq_one_letter_code
_entity_poly.pdbx_strand_id
1 'polypeptide(L)'
;MKPFAALLALSLSTSFATADAATPAERVAQRFALDLDGSAAYYQLTVPQAVYAASRRDDLGDVRVFNGADEPVPYALDARAAAAPAAPPSRAPVHWFALPPSRTARDNAPLGVSVGPDGALRAALAAPAPAKRGGDLVDLSHADGEPDALLVHLRDDSYQGRVAVDASDDLRTWRPLGETQLLKVGTGADLLVQERIALDGARPRYLRLNWLDGAPEIASIDVETRPSDPSATDAAAVPRQWRNAVRVQADDVRGAYRFDTDGAYPIDRVRIDLPQPNTVARATLQSRATPQAPWRDVATAVLFRLQRNGGEQRNPPLTFAANTDRAWRLVVDMRNGGLGGGQPTIAVGWHPAVLTFVARGAPPFTLGVGNASLASTAATRDALLVGLAPEVRPARVGAALPVAEPPPAPVDIDTDATRRYVLWGALAVAVAMLGAIAWRLARGTGTGTGDDSRDSSDIRDGGN
;
A
#
# COMPACT_ATOMS: atom_id res chain seq x y z
N MET A 1 23.86 70.82 -41.83
CA MET A 1 25.25 70.47 -41.44
C MET A 1 25.20 69.89 -40.03
N LYS A 2 25.69 68.66 -39.82
CA LYS A 2 26.00 68.18 -38.47
C LYS A 2 27.17 69.00 -37.90
N PRO A 3 27.26 69.13 -36.58
CA PRO A 3 28.44 68.56 -35.93
C PRO A 3 28.14 67.82 -34.61
N PHE A 4 29.20 67.19 -34.13
CA PHE A 4 29.35 66.11 -33.18
C PHE A 4 29.29 66.49 -31.69
N ALA A 5 29.03 65.46 -30.88
CA ALA A 5 29.55 65.14 -29.54
C ALA A 5 29.03 65.87 -28.27
N ALA A 6 28.48 65.08 -27.33
CA ALA A 6 29.00 64.96 -25.96
C ALA A 6 28.40 63.74 -25.23
N LEU A 7 29.28 63.03 -24.53
CA LEU A 7 29.04 61.91 -23.62
C LEU A 7 28.17 62.28 -22.41
N LEU A 8 27.31 61.37 -21.96
CA LEU A 8 27.18 61.05 -20.53
C LEU A 8 26.63 59.62 -20.38
N ALA A 9 27.53 58.67 -20.08
CA ALA A 9 27.16 57.32 -19.68
C ALA A 9 26.92 57.31 -18.17
N LEU A 10 25.65 57.20 -17.76
CA LEU A 10 25.28 57.02 -16.36
C LEU A 10 25.22 55.52 -16.08
N SER A 11 26.28 54.98 -15.49
CA SER A 11 26.35 53.62 -14.98
C SER A 11 25.49 53.47 -13.73
N LEU A 12 24.29 52.89 -13.87
CA LEU A 12 23.54 52.37 -12.74
C LEU A 12 24.12 51.02 -12.35
N SER A 13 24.90 50.99 -11.28
CA SER A 13 25.28 49.77 -10.58
C SER A 13 24.06 49.25 -9.81
N THR A 14 23.33 48.31 -10.40
CA THR A 14 22.38 47.48 -9.66
C THR A 14 23.15 46.40 -8.92
N SER A 15 23.36 46.61 -7.62
CA SER A 15 23.75 45.55 -6.69
C SER A 15 22.62 44.52 -6.63
N PHE A 16 22.78 43.41 -7.35
CA PHE A 16 22.02 42.21 -7.06
C PHE A 16 22.59 41.61 -5.79
N ALA A 17 21.85 41.75 -4.69
CA ALA A 17 22.03 40.89 -3.54
C ALA A 17 21.73 39.46 -4.00
N THR A 18 22.76 38.63 -4.13
CA THR A 18 22.59 37.18 -4.27
C THR A 18 22.10 36.67 -2.92
N ALA A 19 20.78 36.65 -2.75
CA ALA A 19 20.18 35.67 -1.85
C ALA A 19 20.62 34.30 -2.40
N ASP A 20 21.41 33.58 -1.61
CA ASP A 20 21.83 32.23 -1.92
C ASP A 20 20.59 31.33 -1.82
N ALA A 21 19.80 31.37 -2.89
CA ALA A 21 18.59 30.58 -3.03
C ALA A 21 19.06 29.20 -3.49
N ALA A 22 18.84 28.20 -2.64
CA ALA A 22 18.92 26.79 -3.04
C ALA A 22 18.38 26.66 -4.46
N THR A 23 19.16 26.03 -5.34
CA THR A 23 18.83 25.94 -6.77
C THR A 23 17.36 25.51 -6.94
N PRO A 24 16.61 26.03 -7.93
CA PRO A 24 15.17 25.76 -8.08
C PRO A 24 14.79 24.27 -8.05
N ALA A 25 15.75 23.40 -8.32
CA ALA A 25 15.65 21.95 -8.29
C ALA A 25 15.46 21.33 -6.89
N GLU A 26 15.92 21.96 -5.80
CA GLU A 26 15.85 21.39 -4.43
C GLU A 26 14.72 21.98 -3.57
N ARG A 27 13.84 22.80 -4.16
CA ARG A 27 12.70 23.38 -3.44
C ARG A 27 11.74 22.27 -3.00
N VAL A 28 11.41 22.23 -1.72
CA VAL A 28 10.45 21.30 -1.12
C VAL A 28 9.17 22.04 -0.72
N ALA A 29 8.02 21.37 -0.78
CA ALA A 29 6.73 21.99 -0.44
C ALA A 29 6.48 22.05 1.06
N GLN A 30 7.08 21.14 1.82
CA GLN A 30 6.94 21.05 3.27
C GLN A 30 8.29 20.71 3.92
N ARG A 31 8.54 21.25 5.10
CA ARG A 31 9.69 20.93 5.95
C ARG A 31 9.23 20.55 7.35
N PHE A 32 9.98 19.66 7.99
CA PHE A 32 9.78 19.26 9.39
C PHE A 32 11.09 19.41 10.15
N ALA A 33 11.02 19.83 11.41
CA ALA A 33 12.20 19.82 12.29
C ALA A 33 12.65 18.37 12.55
N LEU A 34 13.95 18.16 12.75
CA LEU A 34 14.50 16.89 13.23
C LEU A 34 15.03 17.06 14.66
N ASP A 35 14.42 16.34 15.59
CA ASP A 35 14.82 16.30 16.99
C ASP A 35 15.82 15.16 17.18
N LEU A 36 17.05 15.50 17.57
CA LEU A 36 18.18 14.56 17.67
C LEU A 36 18.45 14.20 19.14
N ASP A 37 18.72 12.93 19.42
CA ASP A 37 19.10 12.47 20.75
C ASP A 37 20.62 12.52 20.97
N GLY A 38 21.09 13.60 21.59
CA GLY A 38 22.51 13.82 21.88
C GLY A 38 23.35 14.15 20.65
N SER A 39 24.60 13.67 20.61
CA SER A 39 25.55 13.94 19.53
C SER A 39 26.09 12.62 18.98
N ALA A 40 25.90 12.39 17.67
CA ALA A 40 26.41 11.26 16.92
C ALA A 40 26.62 11.65 15.45
N ALA A 41 27.42 10.87 14.73
CA ALA A 41 27.62 11.04 13.29
C ALA A 41 26.39 10.61 12.46
N TYR A 42 25.66 9.61 12.96
CA TYR A 42 24.53 9.00 12.27
C TYR A 42 23.28 9.05 13.14
N TYR A 43 22.16 9.38 12.51
CA TYR A 43 20.87 9.33 13.15
C TYR A 43 19.86 8.54 12.33
N GLN A 44 18.96 7.86 13.01
CA GLN A 44 17.91 7.07 12.41
C GLN A 44 16.54 7.51 12.90
N LEU A 45 15.59 7.63 11.98
CA LEU A 45 14.20 7.94 12.28
C LEU A 45 13.25 7.02 11.52
N THR A 46 12.09 6.76 12.13
CA THR A 46 10.95 6.16 11.45
C THR A 46 10.17 7.26 10.74
N VAL A 47 9.92 7.11 9.44
CA VAL A 47 9.19 8.11 8.65
C VAL A 47 7.72 8.16 9.11
N PRO A 48 7.23 9.28 9.65
CA PRO A 48 5.86 9.37 10.16
C PRO A 48 4.84 9.59 9.03
N GLN A 49 3.57 9.36 9.35
CA GLN A 49 2.43 9.55 8.43
C GLN A 49 2.43 10.94 7.75
N ALA A 50 2.79 12.00 8.47
CA ALA A 50 2.79 13.36 7.93
C ALA A 50 3.73 13.52 6.71
N VAL A 51 4.84 12.78 6.66
CA VAL A 51 5.78 12.82 5.54
C VAL A 51 5.20 12.08 4.32
N TYR A 52 4.55 10.94 4.53
CA TYR A 52 3.84 10.22 3.47
C TYR A 52 2.71 11.04 2.84
N ALA A 53 1.93 11.74 3.66
CA ALA A 53 0.86 12.63 3.20
C ALA A 53 1.40 13.84 2.42
N ALA A 54 2.57 14.35 2.80
CA ALA A 54 3.22 15.48 2.13
C ALA A 54 3.95 15.09 0.83
N SER A 55 4.37 13.83 0.69
CA SER A 55 5.10 13.35 -0.49
C SER A 55 4.24 13.37 -1.76
N ARG A 56 4.89 13.76 -2.86
CA ARG A 56 4.30 13.75 -4.20
C ARG A 56 4.70 12.52 -5.02
N ARG A 57 5.53 11.65 -4.47
CA ARG A 57 5.97 10.39 -5.10
C ARG A 57 5.45 9.18 -4.33
N ASP A 58 5.59 8.01 -4.91
CA ASP A 58 5.24 6.71 -4.32
C ASP A 58 6.44 6.00 -3.68
N ASP A 59 7.64 6.38 -4.11
CA ASP A 59 8.94 5.86 -3.65
C ASP A 59 9.58 6.71 -2.54
N LEU A 60 8.92 7.79 -2.07
CA LEU A 60 9.50 8.82 -1.18
C LEU A 60 10.82 9.44 -1.72
N GLY A 61 11.07 9.37 -3.02
CA GLY A 61 12.28 9.91 -3.66
C GLY A 61 12.40 11.43 -3.58
N ASP A 62 11.32 12.11 -3.22
CA ASP A 62 11.24 13.56 -3.02
C ASP A 62 11.63 14.01 -1.61
N VAL A 63 12.07 13.09 -0.74
CA VAL A 63 12.58 13.39 0.59
C VAL A 63 14.03 13.90 0.51
N ARG A 64 14.34 14.93 1.30
CA ARG A 64 15.69 15.46 1.51
C ARG A 64 15.92 15.80 2.98
N VAL A 65 17.12 15.57 3.48
CA VAL A 65 17.54 16.06 4.80
C VAL A 65 18.46 17.25 4.59
N PHE A 66 18.23 18.34 5.31
CA PHE A 66 19.03 19.56 5.26
C PHE A 66 19.68 19.85 6.62
N ASN A 67 20.87 20.43 6.60
CA ASN A 67 21.50 21.00 7.80
C ASN A 67 21.04 22.45 8.04
N GLY A 68 21.57 23.10 9.09
CA GLY A 68 21.21 24.47 9.46
C GLY A 68 21.67 25.54 8.47
N ALA A 69 22.51 25.18 7.49
CA ALA A 69 22.93 26.04 6.38
C ALA A 69 22.11 25.78 5.09
N ASP A 70 21.00 25.03 5.20
CA ASP A 70 20.16 24.63 4.06
C ASP A 70 20.84 23.71 3.03
N GLU A 71 21.96 23.09 3.40
CA GLU A 71 22.67 22.17 2.52
C GLU A 71 22.10 20.75 2.67
N PRO A 72 21.87 20.01 1.57
CA PRO A 72 21.46 18.62 1.64
C PRO A 72 22.56 17.74 2.26
N VAL A 73 22.16 16.78 3.10
CA VAL A 73 23.06 15.80 3.71
C VAL A 73 22.78 14.38 3.21
N PRO A 74 23.80 13.51 3.13
CA PRO A 74 23.62 12.13 2.73
C PRO A 74 22.65 11.38 3.65
N TYR A 75 21.78 10.57 3.04
CA TYR A 75 20.85 9.70 3.75
C TYR A 75 20.70 8.37 3.02
N ALA A 76 20.26 7.37 3.78
CA ALA A 76 19.77 6.09 3.31
C ALA A 76 18.29 6.00 3.69
N LEU A 77 17.50 5.42 2.79
CA LEU A 77 16.08 5.22 2.99
C LEU A 77 15.77 3.74 2.81
N ASP A 78 15.61 3.05 3.93
CA ASP A 78 15.07 1.69 3.97
C ASP A 78 13.55 1.81 3.90
N ALA A 79 13.06 2.23 2.74
CA ALA A 79 11.70 1.98 2.36
C ALA A 79 11.63 0.48 2.09
N ARG A 80 10.94 -0.28 2.95
CA ARG A 80 10.51 -1.65 2.61
C ARG A 80 9.47 -1.64 1.48
N ALA A 81 9.62 -0.72 0.52
CA ALA A 81 8.98 -0.72 -0.77
C ALA A 81 9.48 -1.98 -1.47
N ALA A 82 8.56 -2.92 -1.65
CA ALA A 82 8.81 -4.14 -2.41
C ALA A 82 10.09 -4.87 -1.96
N ALA A 83 10.09 -5.41 -0.73
CA ALA A 83 10.61 -6.77 -0.65
C ALA A 83 9.83 -7.53 -1.74
N ALA A 84 10.53 -8.00 -2.78
CA ALA A 84 9.97 -8.83 -3.85
C ALA A 84 8.88 -9.71 -3.24
N PRO A 85 7.65 -9.73 -3.80
CA PRO A 85 6.42 -10.12 -3.11
C PRO A 85 6.77 -11.20 -2.13
N ALA A 86 6.79 -10.85 -0.82
CA ALA A 86 7.39 -11.69 0.21
C ALA A 86 7.01 -13.11 -0.14
N ALA A 87 8.00 -13.93 -0.53
CA ALA A 87 7.75 -15.17 -1.25
C ALA A 87 6.57 -15.84 -0.54
N PRO A 88 5.48 -16.15 -1.26
CA PRO A 88 4.24 -16.56 -0.62
C PRO A 88 4.58 -17.57 0.45
N PRO A 89 4.06 -17.41 1.69
CA PRO A 89 4.51 -18.20 2.82
C PRO A 89 4.52 -19.67 2.41
N SER A 90 5.66 -20.32 2.61
CA SER A 90 5.79 -21.73 2.27
C SER A 90 4.83 -22.50 3.17
N ARG A 91 4.13 -23.47 2.60
CA ARG A 91 3.22 -24.34 3.35
C ARG A 91 3.80 -25.74 3.33
N ALA A 92 4.04 -26.27 4.51
CA ALA A 92 4.49 -27.63 4.68
C ALA A 92 3.56 -28.37 5.65
N PRO A 93 3.21 -29.64 5.36
CA PRO A 93 2.47 -30.45 6.31
C PRO A 93 3.32 -30.69 7.56
N VAL A 94 2.67 -30.72 8.72
CA VAL A 94 3.33 -31.01 9.99
C VAL A 94 2.79 -32.28 10.64
N HIS A 95 3.61 -32.88 11.50
CA HIS A 95 3.16 -34.00 12.31
C HIS A 95 2.25 -33.49 13.43
N TRP A 96 1.13 -34.18 13.63
CA TRP A 96 0.20 -33.88 14.71
C TRP A 96 -0.40 -35.16 15.30
N PHE A 97 -0.76 -35.08 16.57
CA PHE A 97 -1.16 -36.23 17.38
C PHE A 97 -2.38 -35.86 18.23
N ALA A 98 -3.45 -36.65 18.10
CA ALA A 98 -4.63 -36.49 18.93
C ALA A 98 -4.29 -36.78 20.40
N LEU A 99 -4.63 -35.84 21.28
CA LEU A 99 -4.49 -36.00 22.72
C LEU A 99 -5.78 -36.57 23.32
N PRO A 100 -5.66 -37.47 24.31
CA PRO A 100 -6.82 -37.97 25.04
C PRO A 100 -7.50 -36.81 25.81
N PRO A 101 -8.80 -36.92 26.11
CA PRO A 101 -9.48 -35.95 26.96
C PRO A 101 -8.77 -35.83 28.32
N SER A 102 -8.49 -34.59 28.73
CA SER A 102 -7.99 -34.28 30.06
C SER A 102 -9.06 -34.65 31.09
N ARG A 103 -8.85 -35.74 31.85
CA ARG A 103 -9.76 -36.09 32.95
C ARG A 103 -9.59 -35.07 34.08
N THR A 104 -10.50 -34.11 34.19
CA THR A 104 -10.64 -33.35 35.43
C THR A 104 -11.20 -34.27 36.52
N ALA A 105 -10.68 -34.18 37.75
CA ALA A 105 -11.01 -35.04 38.90
C ALA A 105 -12.49 -34.97 39.39
N ARG A 106 -13.41 -34.42 38.60
CA ARG A 106 -14.84 -34.29 38.90
C ARG A 106 -15.78 -35.02 37.94
N ASP A 107 -15.27 -35.75 36.95
CA ASP A 107 -16.12 -36.53 36.06
C ASP A 107 -16.47 -37.88 36.71
N ASN A 108 -17.43 -37.85 37.64
CA ASN A 108 -18.20 -39.04 37.94
C ASN A 108 -18.99 -39.42 36.69
N ALA A 109 -18.83 -40.66 36.21
CA ALA A 109 -19.57 -41.17 35.07
C ALA A 109 -21.08 -40.91 35.26
N PRO A 110 -21.78 -40.30 34.28
CA PRO A 110 -23.21 -40.08 34.42
C PRO A 110 -23.91 -41.44 34.53
N LEU A 111 -24.71 -41.59 35.58
CA LEU A 111 -25.60 -42.75 35.74
C LEU A 111 -26.66 -42.67 34.63
N GLY A 112 -26.64 -43.62 33.70
CA GLY A 112 -27.70 -43.81 32.73
C GLY A 112 -28.86 -44.59 33.34
N VAL A 113 -30.06 -44.43 32.79
CA VAL A 113 -31.22 -45.24 33.18
C VAL A 113 -31.58 -46.12 31.99
N SER A 114 -31.53 -47.44 32.19
CA SER A 114 -31.97 -48.43 31.20
C SER A 114 -33.27 -49.07 31.66
N VAL A 115 -34.23 -49.25 30.75
CA VAL A 115 -35.49 -49.96 31.02
C VAL A 115 -35.26 -51.45 30.81
N GLY A 116 -35.51 -52.25 31.85
CA GLY A 116 -35.46 -53.71 31.77
C GLY A 116 -36.59 -54.30 30.93
N PRO A 117 -36.48 -55.57 30.48
CA PRO A 117 -37.52 -56.24 29.69
C PRO A 117 -38.84 -56.45 30.45
N ASP A 118 -38.82 -56.24 31.77
CA ASP A 118 -39.95 -56.21 32.71
C ASP A 118 -40.58 -54.81 32.87
N GLY A 119 -40.06 -53.79 32.18
CA GLY A 119 -40.48 -52.39 32.31
C GLY A 119 -39.89 -51.66 33.51
N ALA A 120 -39.01 -52.28 34.29
CA ALA A 120 -38.40 -51.64 35.46
C ALA A 120 -37.24 -50.72 35.06
N LEU A 121 -37.20 -49.49 35.60
CA LEU A 121 -36.09 -48.55 35.42
C LEU A 121 -34.90 -48.98 36.29
N ARG A 122 -33.76 -49.29 35.67
CA ARG A 122 -32.51 -49.65 36.37
C ARG A 122 -31.43 -48.61 36.09
N ALA A 123 -30.71 -48.21 37.14
CA ALA A 123 -29.51 -47.40 36.98
C ALA A 123 -28.40 -48.29 36.38
N ALA A 124 -27.92 -47.92 35.19
CA ALA A 124 -26.80 -48.55 34.52
C ALA A 124 -25.68 -47.50 34.35
N LEU A 125 -24.42 -47.91 34.44
CA LEU A 125 -23.33 -47.06 33.97
C LEU A 125 -23.59 -46.76 32.49
N ALA A 126 -23.74 -45.47 32.14
CA ALA A 126 -23.85 -45.09 30.74
C ALA A 126 -22.64 -45.68 30.00
N ALA A 127 -22.87 -46.37 28.88
CA ALA A 127 -21.77 -46.81 28.01
C ALA A 127 -20.88 -45.58 27.76
N PRO A 128 -19.55 -45.67 27.91
CA PRO A 128 -18.69 -44.52 27.75
C PRO A 128 -18.95 -43.94 26.36
N ALA A 129 -19.43 -42.69 26.31
CA ALA A 129 -19.49 -41.96 25.06
C ALA A 129 -18.10 -42.05 24.42
N PRO A 130 -18.00 -42.25 23.09
CA PRO A 130 -16.70 -42.37 22.43
C PRO A 130 -15.81 -41.22 22.89
N ALA A 131 -14.61 -41.56 23.38
CA ALA A 131 -13.73 -40.61 24.06
C ALA A 131 -13.55 -39.36 23.19
N LYS A 132 -14.15 -38.24 23.60
CA LYS A 132 -14.02 -36.98 22.87
C LYS A 132 -12.54 -36.58 22.93
N ARG A 133 -11.90 -36.48 21.78
CA ARG A 133 -10.54 -35.93 21.62
C ARG A 133 -10.46 -34.60 22.39
N GLY A 134 -9.55 -34.49 23.35
CA GLY A 134 -9.45 -33.32 24.23
C GLY A 134 -8.67 -32.17 23.62
N GLY A 135 -7.79 -32.49 22.67
CA GLY A 135 -6.89 -31.54 22.04
C GLY A 135 -6.01 -32.25 21.03
N ASP A 136 -5.10 -31.50 20.41
CA ASP A 136 -4.10 -32.02 19.48
C ASP A 136 -2.73 -31.42 19.82
N LEU A 137 -1.68 -32.24 19.70
CA LEU A 137 -0.28 -31.82 19.78
C LEU A 137 0.26 -31.68 18.36
N VAL A 138 0.88 -30.55 18.04
CA VAL A 138 1.50 -30.29 16.74
C VAL A 138 3.01 -30.13 16.92
N ASP A 139 3.77 -30.82 16.10
CA ASP A 139 5.24 -30.79 16.08
C ASP A 139 5.73 -29.90 14.95
N LEU A 140 6.36 -28.78 15.31
CA LEU A 140 6.98 -27.82 14.41
C LEU A 140 8.50 -27.98 14.33
N SER A 141 9.10 -29.01 14.95
CA SER A 141 10.55 -29.14 15.06
C SER A 141 11.28 -29.32 13.72
N HIS A 142 10.53 -29.69 12.68
CA HIS A 142 11.01 -29.91 11.31
C HIS A 142 10.51 -28.83 10.33
N ALA A 143 9.95 -27.72 10.83
CA ALA A 143 9.49 -26.63 9.98
C ALA A 143 10.69 -25.90 9.36
N ASP A 144 10.69 -25.77 8.03
CA ASP A 144 11.72 -25.02 7.31
C ASP A 144 11.42 -23.52 7.33
N GLY A 145 12.34 -22.74 7.92
CA GLY A 145 12.22 -21.30 8.05
C GLY A 145 11.50 -20.87 9.34
N GLU A 146 10.91 -19.70 9.31
CA GLU A 146 10.30 -19.06 10.47
C GLU A 146 8.79 -19.30 10.53
N PRO A 147 8.25 -20.04 11.53
CA PRO A 147 6.81 -20.25 11.66
C PRO A 147 6.04 -18.93 11.81
N ASP A 148 5.00 -18.76 11.01
CA ASP A 148 4.10 -17.60 11.00
C ASP A 148 2.68 -17.97 11.46
N ALA A 149 2.17 -19.10 10.97
CA ALA A 149 0.84 -19.59 11.33
C ALA A 149 0.71 -21.10 11.19
N LEU A 150 -0.29 -21.67 11.85
CA LEU A 150 -0.84 -22.99 11.55
C LEU A 150 -2.09 -22.85 10.67
N LEU A 151 -2.23 -23.72 9.68
CA LEU A 151 -3.47 -23.94 8.94
C LEU A 151 -4.04 -25.30 9.33
N VAL A 152 -5.15 -25.30 10.06
CA VAL A 152 -5.82 -26.53 10.51
C VAL A 152 -6.99 -26.81 9.57
N HIS A 153 -6.72 -27.57 8.51
CA HIS A 153 -7.73 -27.91 7.51
C HIS A 153 -8.76 -28.87 8.11
N LEU A 154 -10.02 -28.46 8.17
CA LEU A 154 -11.09 -29.24 8.77
C LEU A 154 -11.77 -30.10 7.69
N ARG A 155 -12.25 -31.29 8.04
CA ARG A 155 -13.06 -32.12 7.11
C ARG A 155 -14.49 -31.61 7.04
N ASP A 156 -15.09 -31.34 8.19
CA ASP A 156 -16.48 -30.92 8.30
C ASP A 156 -16.71 -29.51 7.74
N ASP A 157 -17.79 -29.34 6.98
CA ASP A 157 -18.26 -28.07 6.42
C ASP A 157 -19.32 -27.38 7.30
N SER A 158 -19.36 -27.74 8.58
CA SER A 158 -20.31 -27.18 9.57
C SER A 158 -19.67 -26.90 10.94
N TYR A 159 -18.34 -26.74 10.97
CA TYR A 159 -17.60 -26.53 12.20
C TYR A 159 -17.45 -25.04 12.54
N GLN A 160 -17.64 -24.74 13.83
CA GLN A 160 -17.28 -23.47 14.44
C GLN A 160 -16.91 -23.71 15.90
N GLY A 161 -15.71 -23.32 16.30
CA GLY A 161 -15.28 -23.51 17.69
C GLY A 161 -14.01 -22.76 18.04
N ARG A 162 -13.87 -22.45 19.33
CA ARG A 162 -12.67 -21.80 19.88
C ARG A 162 -11.59 -22.82 20.20
N VAL A 163 -10.35 -22.38 20.02
CA VAL A 163 -9.14 -23.14 20.31
C VAL A 163 -8.20 -22.28 21.14
N ALA A 164 -7.81 -22.78 22.30
CA ALA A 164 -6.71 -22.22 23.07
C ALA A 164 -5.40 -22.88 22.62
N VAL A 165 -4.36 -22.07 22.46
CA VAL A 165 -3.06 -22.49 21.91
C VAL A 165 -2.00 -22.28 22.98
N ASP A 166 -1.33 -23.37 23.35
CA ASP A 166 -0.13 -23.32 24.19
C ASP A 166 1.10 -23.69 23.37
N ALA A 167 2.24 -23.09 23.71
CA ALA A 167 3.54 -23.36 23.13
C ALA A 167 4.47 -24.06 24.11
N SER A 168 5.35 -24.91 23.59
CA SER A 168 6.43 -25.54 24.35
C SER A 168 7.65 -25.77 23.47
N ASP A 169 8.82 -25.80 24.07
CA ASP A 169 10.08 -26.17 23.41
C ASP A 169 10.59 -27.55 23.85
N ASP A 170 10.00 -28.13 24.89
CA ASP A 170 10.45 -29.34 25.59
C ASP A 170 9.34 -30.35 25.93
N LEU A 171 8.09 -30.08 25.51
CA LEU A 171 6.85 -30.81 25.85
C LEU A 171 6.47 -30.84 27.35
N ARG A 172 7.22 -30.14 28.21
CA ARG A 172 7.04 -30.13 29.66
C ARG A 172 6.55 -28.77 30.14
N THR A 173 7.21 -27.72 29.67
CA THR A 173 6.92 -26.33 30.03
C THR A 173 6.02 -25.74 28.95
N TRP A 174 4.78 -25.45 29.32
CA TRP A 174 3.76 -24.91 28.42
C TRP A 174 3.48 -23.45 28.75
N ARG A 175 3.52 -22.57 27.73
CA ARG A 175 3.15 -21.16 27.83
C ARG A 175 1.93 -20.86 26.96
N PRO A 176 0.93 -20.11 27.43
CA PRO A 176 -0.20 -19.72 26.59
C PRO A 176 0.28 -18.76 25.49
N LEU A 177 -0.13 -19.02 24.24
CA LEU A 177 0.03 -18.09 23.12
C LEU A 177 -1.22 -17.26 22.88
N GLY A 178 -2.40 -17.82 23.13
CA GLY A 178 -3.66 -17.11 22.98
C GLY A 178 -4.83 -18.04 22.69
N GLU A 179 -6.00 -17.44 22.49
CA GLU A 179 -7.22 -18.11 22.07
C GLU A 179 -7.67 -17.53 20.73
N THR A 180 -8.10 -18.38 19.81
CA THR A 180 -8.69 -17.97 18.53
C THR A 180 -9.87 -18.85 18.19
N GLN A 181 -10.58 -18.54 17.12
CA GLN A 181 -11.73 -19.29 16.66
C GLN A 181 -11.52 -19.77 15.22
N LEU A 182 -11.79 -21.05 15.00
CA LEU A 182 -11.83 -21.63 13.67
C LEU A 182 -13.28 -21.72 13.18
N LEU A 183 -13.46 -21.57 11.87
CA LEU A 183 -14.76 -21.63 11.21
C LEU A 183 -14.59 -22.32 9.86
N LYS A 184 -15.38 -23.36 9.61
CA LYS A 184 -15.63 -23.88 8.27
C LYS A 184 -17.11 -24.19 8.16
N VAL A 185 -17.84 -23.32 7.50
CA VAL A 185 -19.29 -23.45 7.29
C VAL A 185 -19.62 -23.29 5.81
N GLY A 186 -20.40 -24.20 5.25
CA GLY A 186 -20.78 -24.12 3.84
C GLY A 186 -22.05 -24.86 3.51
N THR A 187 -22.59 -24.55 2.33
CA THR A 187 -23.70 -25.28 1.71
C THR A 187 -23.42 -25.39 0.21
N GLY A 188 -23.17 -26.60 -0.28
CA GLY A 188 -22.85 -26.82 -1.69
C GLY A 188 -21.49 -26.23 -2.08
N ALA A 189 -21.47 -25.31 -3.05
CA ALA A 189 -20.25 -24.70 -3.57
C ALA A 189 -19.79 -23.44 -2.79
N ASP A 190 -20.62 -22.94 -1.87
CA ASP A 190 -20.31 -21.78 -1.05
C ASP A 190 -19.75 -22.23 0.30
N LEU A 191 -18.46 -22.00 0.52
CA LEU A 191 -17.75 -22.35 1.73
C LEU A 191 -17.11 -21.11 2.34
N LEU A 192 -17.38 -20.88 3.62
CA LEU A 192 -16.73 -19.87 4.43
C LEU A 192 -15.71 -20.55 5.35
N VAL A 193 -14.42 -20.21 5.15
CA VAL A 193 -13.28 -20.86 5.81
C VAL A 193 -12.43 -19.83 6.54
N GLN A 194 -12.14 -20.12 7.80
CA GLN A 194 -11.16 -19.48 8.66
C GLN A 194 -10.48 -20.56 9.50
N GLU A 195 -9.41 -21.12 8.96
CA GLU A 195 -8.68 -22.27 9.52
C GLU A 195 -7.27 -21.89 9.99
N ARG A 196 -6.97 -20.59 10.02
CA ARG A 196 -5.63 -20.05 10.31
C ARG A 196 -5.49 -19.62 11.77
N ILE A 197 -4.46 -20.12 12.43
CA ILE A 197 -4.02 -19.72 13.77
C ILE A 197 -2.70 -18.96 13.63
N ALA A 198 -2.69 -17.66 13.90
CA ALA A 198 -1.46 -16.87 13.87
C ALA A 198 -0.56 -17.20 15.07
N LEU A 199 0.76 -17.24 14.86
CA LEU A 199 1.75 -17.46 15.92
C LEU A 199 2.37 -16.15 16.44
N ASP A 200 2.08 -15.02 15.79
CA ASP A 200 2.47 -13.66 16.20
C ASP A 200 3.96 -13.52 16.57
N GLY A 201 4.83 -14.19 15.81
CA GLY A 201 6.28 -14.16 15.98
C GLY A 201 6.82 -15.19 16.97
N ALA A 202 5.98 -15.97 17.64
CA ALA A 202 6.41 -17.09 18.45
C ALA A 202 7.04 -18.19 17.57
N ARG A 203 8.15 -18.76 18.05
CA ARG A 203 8.87 -19.86 17.37
C ARG A 203 8.93 -21.12 18.25
N PRO A 204 7.79 -21.71 18.63
CA PRO A 204 7.79 -22.90 19.47
C PRO A 204 8.18 -24.14 18.68
N ARG A 205 8.81 -25.12 19.33
CA ARG A 205 9.00 -26.45 18.73
C ARG A 205 7.71 -27.28 18.74
N TYR A 206 6.86 -27.07 19.73
CA TYR A 206 5.61 -27.81 19.92
C TYR A 206 4.45 -26.89 20.24
N LEU A 207 3.28 -27.20 19.69
CA LEU A 207 2.03 -26.50 19.98
C LEU A 207 0.99 -27.48 20.50
N ARG A 208 0.24 -27.07 21.52
CA ARG A 208 -0.91 -27.80 22.03
C ARG A 208 -2.17 -27.00 21.74
N LEU A 209 -3.06 -27.60 20.97
CA LEU A 209 -4.38 -27.08 20.61
C LEU A 209 -5.41 -27.67 21.57
N ASN A 210 -6.08 -26.83 22.33
CA ASN A 210 -7.15 -27.23 23.25
C ASN A 210 -8.50 -26.74 22.72
N TRP A 211 -9.37 -27.68 22.33
CA TRP A 211 -10.65 -27.39 21.68
C TRP A 211 -11.73 -27.10 22.71
N LEU A 212 -12.09 -25.82 22.86
CA LEU A 212 -12.96 -25.37 23.94
C LEU A 212 -14.44 -25.67 23.70
N ASP A 213 -14.85 -25.70 22.42
CA ASP A 213 -16.25 -25.88 22.01
C ASP A 213 -16.49 -27.24 21.30
N GLY A 214 -15.59 -28.21 21.52
CA GLY A 214 -15.61 -29.54 20.90
C GLY A 214 -14.57 -29.70 19.78
N ALA A 215 -13.89 -30.84 19.74
CA ALA A 215 -12.83 -31.09 18.76
C ALA A 215 -13.41 -31.31 17.35
N PRO A 216 -12.86 -30.64 16.31
CA PRO A 216 -13.25 -30.87 14.92
C PRO A 216 -12.66 -32.17 14.37
N GLU A 217 -13.22 -32.65 13.27
CA GLU A 217 -12.51 -33.61 12.42
C GLU A 217 -11.45 -32.90 11.57
N ILE A 218 -10.17 -33.11 11.90
CA ILE A 218 -9.03 -32.49 11.20
C ILE A 218 -8.64 -33.34 9.98
N ALA A 219 -8.57 -32.71 8.80
CA ALA A 219 -8.10 -33.31 7.57
C ALA A 219 -6.56 -33.36 7.51
N SER A 220 -5.93 -32.22 7.77
CA SER A 220 -4.48 -32.03 7.81
C SER A 220 -4.15 -30.76 8.59
N ILE A 221 -2.89 -30.63 9.01
CA ILE A 221 -2.34 -29.40 9.57
C ILE A 221 -1.09 -29.05 8.77
N ASP A 222 -1.05 -27.82 8.28
CA ASP A 222 0.14 -27.24 7.65
C ASP A 222 0.70 -26.11 8.51
N VAL A 223 2.00 -25.89 8.43
CA VAL A 223 2.65 -24.67 8.92
C VAL A 223 2.89 -23.71 7.76
N GLU A 224 2.51 -22.45 7.94
CA GLU A 224 2.96 -21.35 7.10
C GLU A 224 4.30 -20.83 7.65
N THR A 225 5.36 -20.88 6.84
CA THR A 225 6.67 -20.34 7.20
C THR A 225 7.09 -19.20 6.29
N ARG A 226 7.88 -18.28 6.85
CA ARG A 226 8.54 -17.22 6.08
C ARG A 226 10.03 -17.54 5.92
N PRO A 227 10.66 -17.13 4.81
CA PRO A 227 12.11 -17.21 4.67
C PRO A 227 12.78 -16.46 5.83
N SER A 228 13.69 -17.14 6.52
CA SER A 228 14.55 -16.52 7.53
C SER A 228 15.52 -15.58 6.80
N ASP A 229 15.31 -14.27 6.89
CA ASP A 229 16.32 -13.30 6.45
C ASP A 229 17.20 -12.95 7.65
N PRO A 230 18.43 -13.47 7.74
CA PRO A 230 19.33 -13.18 8.86
C PRO A 230 19.67 -11.67 8.96
N SER A 231 19.54 -10.91 7.86
CA SER A 231 19.72 -9.46 7.83
C SER A 231 18.56 -8.69 8.48
N ALA A 232 17.41 -9.36 8.70
CA ALA A 232 16.27 -8.77 9.41
C ALA A 232 16.48 -8.68 10.93
N THR A 233 17.54 -9.30 11.46
CA THR A 233 17.81 -9.35 12.91
C THR A 233 18.32 -8.01 13.47
N ASP A 234 18.97 -7.18 12.66
CA ASP A 234 19.58 -5.91 13.09
C ASP A 234 18.67 -4.68 12.97
N ALA A 235 17.49 -4.84 12.35
CA ALA A 235 16.44 -3.83 12.30
C ALA A 235 15.20 -4.38 13.01
N ALA A 236 15.17 -4.29 14.34
CA ALA A 236 13.98 -4.56 15.14
C ALA A 236 12.73 -4.04 14.42
N ALA A 237 11.89 -4.97 13.96
CA ALA A 237 10.84 -4.72 12.99
C ALA A 237 9.99 -3.52 13.39
N VAL A 238 10.10 -2.41 12.65
CA VAL A 238 9.25 -1.23 12.88
C VAL A 238 7.80 -1.73 12.88
N PRO A 239 7.06 -1.54 13.99
CA PRO A 239 5.73 -2.11 14.13
C PRO A 239 4.85 -1.58 13.00
N ARG A 240 4.01 -2.47 12.46
CA ARG A 240 3.02 -2.09 11.45
C ARG A 240 2.17 -0.97 12.03
N GLN A 241 2.10 0.14 11.30
CA GLN A 241 1.22 1.25 11.62
C GLN A 241 -0.15 1.00 10.99
N TRP A 242 -1.20 1.43 11.69
CA TRP A 242 -2.57 1.32 11.25
C TRP A 242 -3.22 2.69 11.18
N ARG A 243 -4.02 2.90 10.15
CA ARG A 243 -4.77 4.14 9.97
C ARG A 243 -6.11 3.86 9.29
N ASN A 244 -7.14 4.59 9.69
CA ASN A 244 -8.40 4.59 8.96
C ASN A 244 -8.21 5.23 7.58
N ALA A 245 -8.82 4.61 6.57
CA ALA A 245 -8.90 5.15 5.23
C ALA A 245 -9.64 6.48 5.21
N VAL A 246 -9.25 7.35 4.29
CA VAL A 246 -9.85 8.67 4.11
C VAL A 246 -11.01 8.55 3.12
N ARG A 247 -12.11 9.26 3.41
CA ARG A 247 -13.27 9.42 2.51
C ARG A 247 -13.85 8.09 1.98
N VAL A 248 -14.13 7.13 2.87
CA VAL A 248 -14.92 5.95 2.47
C VAL A 248 -16.31 6.41 2.08
N GLN A 249 -16.67 6.23 0.81
CA GLN A 249 -17.94 6.66 0.26
C GLN A 249 -18.42 5.66 -0.79
N ALA A 250 -19.73 5.54 -0.96
CA ALA A 250 -20.30 4.77 -2.05
C ALA A 250 -19.79 5.30 -3.40
N ASP A 251 -19.47 4.38 -4.30
CA ASP A 251 -19.14 4.68 -5.70
C ASP A 251 -20.39 4.62 -6.57
N ASP A 252 -20.30 5.07 -7.82
CA ASP A 252 -21.43 5.07 -8.76
C ASP A 252 -21.86 3.65 -9.13
N VAL A 253 -20.94 2.68 -9.00
CA VAL A 253 -21.21 1.26 -9.14
C VAL A 253 -21.87 0.73 -7.87
N ARG A 254 -23.06 0.15 -8.00
CA ARG A 254 -23.78 -0.45 -6.87
C ARG A 254 -22.92 -1.49 -6.15
N GLY A 255 -22.77 -1.33 -4.84
CA GLY A 255 -21.96 -2.22 -4.00
C GLY A 255 -20.47 -1.92 -3.99
N ALA A 256 -20.03 -0.89 -4.72
CA ALA A 256 -18.66 -0.41 -4.66
C ALA A 256 -18.51 0.75 -3.68
N TYR A 257 -17.40 0.76 -2.94
CA TYR A 257 -17.03 1.80 -1.99
C TYR A 257 -15.63 2.28 -2.32
N ARG A 258 -15.49 3.56 -2.68
CA ARG A 258 -14.21 4.19 -2.97
C ARG A 258 -13.63 4.83 -1.72
N PHE A 259 -12.32 4.75 -1.56
CA PHE A 259 -11.58 5.40 -0.50
C PHE A 259 -10.17 5.76 -0.97
N ASP A 260 -9.51 6.66 -0.26
CA ASP A 260 -8.14 7.05 -0.55
C ASP A 260 -7.29 7.10 0.72
N THR A 261 -5.98 7.23 0.54
CA THR A 261 -5.03 7.17 1.64
C THR A 261 -4.32 8.49 1.91
N ASP A 262 -4.74 9.65 1.37
CA ASP A 262 -4.09 10.99 1.42
C ASP A 262 -2.61 11.10 0.95
N GLY A 263 -1.91 9.98 0.84
CA GLY A 263 -0.53 9.85 0.42
C GLY A 263 -0.27 8.45 -0.11
N ALA A 264 0.95 8.21 -0.58
CA ALA A 264 1.37 6.91 -1.10
C ALA A 264 2.06 6.11 0.02
N TYR A 265 1.29 5.26 0.69
CA TYR A 265 1.78 4.39 1.77
C TYR A 265 2.04 3.00 1.19
N PRO A 266 3.10 2.28 1.60
CA PRO A 266 3.33 0.90 1.14
C PRO A 266 2.39 -0.08 1.84
N ILE A 267 1.10 -0.03 1.50
CA ILE A 267 0.03 -0.76 2.18
C ILE A 267 0.16 -2.24 1.87
N ASP A 268 0.25 -3.06 2.93
CA ASP A 268 0.33 -4.51 2.83
C ASP A 268 -0.81 -5.21 3.59
N ARG A 269 -1.65 -4.45 4.29
CA ARG A 269 -2.83 -4.94 4.99
C ARG A 269 -4.03 -4.01 4.83
N VAL A 270 -5.21 -4.61 4.72
CA VAL A 270 -6.50 -3.89 4.80
C VAL A 270 -7.43 -4.62 5.76
N ARG A 271 -7.88 -3.92 6.80
CA ARG A 271 -8.95 -4.37 7.70
C ARG A 271 -10.26 -3.72 7.26
N ILE A 272 -11.30 -4.54 7.16
CA ILE A 272 -12.65 -4.12 6.74
C ILE A 272 -13.61 -4.51 7.85
N ASP A 273 -14.23 -3.53 8.48
CA ASP A 273 -15.23 -3.71 9.52
C ASP A 273 -16.62 -3.49 8.91
N LEU A 274 -17.43 -4.57 8.88
CA LEU A 274 -18.75 -4.57 8.27
C LEU A 274 -19.79 -3.84 9.14
N PRO A 275 -20.71 -3.07 8.53
CA PRO A 275 -21.65 -2.21 9.27
C PRO A 275 -22.66 -3.00 10.08
N GLN A 276 -23.07 -4.18 9.60
CA GLN A 276 -24.11 -5.00 10.24
C GLN A 276 -23.54 -6.31 10.80
N PRO A 277 -24.03 -6.78 11.95
CA PRO A 277 -23.78 -8.14 12.40
C PRO A 277 -24.47 -9.14 11.48
N ASN A 278 -24.06 -10.42 11.55
CA ASN A 278 -24.59 -11.52 10.75
C ASN A 278 -24.56 -11.26 9.23
N THR A 279 -23.50 -10.58 8.75
CA THR A 279 -23.30 -10.27 7.34
C THR A 279 -22.26 -11.22 6.74
N VAL A 280 -22.52 -11.73 5.52
CA VAL A 280 -21.57 -12.48 4.70
C VAL A 280 -21.66 -11.98 3.26
N ALA A 281 -20.55 -11.54 2.67
CA ALA A 281 -20.54 -11.03 1.30
C ALA A 281 -19.19 -11.28 0.61
N ARG A 282 -19.22 -11.71 -0.66
CA ARG A 282 -18.01 -11.77 -1.50
C ARG A 282 -17.58 -10.36 -1.87
N ALA A 283 -16.28 -10.06 -1.80
CA ALA A 283 -15.77 -8.76 -2.18
C ALA A 283 -14.38 -8.85 -2.84
N THR A 284 -14.12 -7.89 -3.72
CA THR A 284 -12.83 -7.68 -4.36
C THR A 284 -12.30 -6.31 -3.98
N LEU A 285 -11.09 -6.27 -3.43
CA LEU A 285 -10.34 -5.05 -3.18
C LEU A 285 -9.55 -4.71 -4.44
N GLN A 286 -9.67 -3.47 -4.89
CA GLN A 286 -9.02 -2.94 -6.08
C GLN A 286 -8.25 -1.67 -5.77
N SER A 287 -7.20 -1.39 -6.54
CA SER A 287 -6.45 -0.14 -6.49
C SER A 287 -6.18 0.40 -7.90
N ARG A 288 -5.77 1.68 -7.97
CA ARG A 288 -5.23 2.27 -9.19
C ARG A 288 -4.18 3.34 -8.87
N ALA A 289 -3.14 3.39 -9.69
CA ALA A 289 -2.03 4.33 -9.54
C ALA A 289 -2.42 5.79 -9.81
N THR A 290 -3.25 6.03 -10.84
CA THR A 290 -3.70 7.38 -11.23
C THR A 290 -5.21 7.43 -11.42
N PRO A 291 -5.84 8.61 -11.38
CA PRO A 291 -7.28 8.74 -11.61
C PRO A 291 -7.76 8.21 -12.97
N GLN A 292 -6.88 8.17 -13.96
CA GLN A 292 -7.17 7.71 -15.33
C GLN A 292 -6.77 6.24 -15.54
N ALA A 293 -5.96 5.65 -14.66
CA ALA A 293 -5.57 4.26 -14.76
C ALA A 293 -6.78 3.32 -14.50
N PRO A 294 -6.81 2.15 -15.16
CA PRO A 294 -7.82 1.14 -14.86
C PRO A 294 -7.64 0.59 -13.44
N TRP A 295 -8.75 0.20 -12.83
CA TRP A 295 -8.76 -0.52 -11.56
C TRP A 295 -8.11 -1.89 -11.73
N ARG A 296 -7.30 -2.30 -10.75
CA ARG A 296 -6.62 -3.60 -10.70
C ARG A 296 -7.04 -4.34 -9.44
N ASP A 297 -7.29 -5.63 -9.56
CA ASP A 297 -7.61 -6.48 -8.41
C ASP A 297 -6.36 -6.69 -7.55
N VAL A 298 -6.49 -6.40 -6.26
CA VAL A 298 -5.44 -6.55 -5.26
C VAL A 298 -5.68 -7.80 -4.40
N ALA A 299 -6.92 -8.02 -3.99
CA ALA A 299 -7.31 -9.18 -3.18
C ALA A 299 -8.79 -9.51 -3.37
N THR A 300 -9.15 -10.79 -3.27
CA THR A 300 -10.54 -11.27 -3.27
C THR A 300 -10.80 -12.04 -1.99
N ALA A 301 -11.92 -11.80 -1.32
CA ALA A 301 -12.26 -12.45 -0.06
C ALA A 301 -13.77 -12.59 0.14
N VAL A 302 -14.17 -13.54 0.99
CA VAL A 302 -15.51 -13.57 1.59
C VAL A 302 -15.45 -12.77 2.88
N LEU A 303 -16.08 -11.60 2.90
CA LEU A 303 -16.22 -10.77 4.09
C LEU A 303 -17.32 -11.34 4.97
N PHE A 304 -17.11 -11.39 6.28
CA PHE A 304 -18.07 -11.83 7.26
C PHE A 304 -17.93 -11.10 8.60
N ARG A 305 -19.07 -10.91 9.25
CA ARG A 305 -19.21 -10.48 10.65
C ARG A 305 -20.33 -11.30 11.24
N LEU A 306 -20.01 -12.33 12.02
CA LEU A 306 -20.97 -13.32 12.51
C LEU A 306 -21.05 -13.29 14.04
N GLN A 307 -22.26 -13.22 14.59
CA GLN A 307 -22.48 -13.34 16.03
C GLN A 307 -22.95 -14.76 16.35
N ARG A 308 -22.27 -15.48 17.24
CA ARG A 308 -22.74 -16.78 17.77
C ARG A 308 -22.34 -16.95 19.24
N ASN A 309 -22.84 -17.99 19.90
CA ASN A 309 -22.75 -18.29 21.35
C ASN A 309 -21.33 -18.40 21.98
N GLY A 310 -20.30 -17.83 21.36
CA GLY A 310 -18.93 -17.71 21.88
C GLY A 310 -18.24 -16.39 21.52
N GLY A 311 -18.93 -15.44 20.88
CA GLY A 311 -18.37 -14.14 20.51
C GLY A 311 -18.78 -13.67 19.12
N GLU A 312 -18.24 -12.51 18.73
CA GLU A 312 -18.35 -11.98 17.38
C GLU A 312 -17.11 -12.38 16.58
N GLN A 313 -17.31 -13.00 15.42
CA GLN A 313 -16.24 -13.36 14.51
C GLN A 313 -16.22 -12.39 13.33
N ARG A 314 -15.02 -11.91 12.97
CA ARG A 314 -14.77 -10.99 11.86
C ARG A 314 -13.64 -11.51 10.99
N ASN A 315 -13.53 -10.99 9.77
CA ASN A 315 -12.37 -11.28 8.93
C ASN A 315 -11.05 -10.86 9.60
N PRO A 316 -9.98 -11.67 9.46
CA PRO A 316 -8.64 -11.14 9.65
C PRO A 316 -8.35 -10.08 8.58
N PRO A 317 -7.36 -9.18 8.79
CA PRO A 317 -6.96 -8.25 7.76
C PRO A 317 -6.51 -8.95 6.47
N LEU A 318 -6.99 -8.44 5.33
CA LEU A 318 -6.56 -8.86 4.00
C LEU A 318 -5.06 -8.61 3.86
N THR A 319 -4.35 -9.54 3.23
CA THR A 319 -2.90 -9.54 3.07
C THR A 319 -2.54 -9.61 1.59
N PHE A 320 -1.64 -8.74 1.15
CA PHE A 320 -1.19 -8.66 -0.25
C PHE A 320 0.20 -8.00 -0.33
N ALA A 321 0.82 -8.01 -1.51
CA ALA A 321 2.10 -7.34 -1.74
C ALA A 321 1.99 -5.82 -1.54
N ALA A 322 3.00 -5.19 -0.94
CA ALA A 322 2.97 -3.75 -0.63
C ALA A 322 2.59 -2.91 -1.85
N ASN A 323 1.58 -2.05 -1.69
CA ASN A 323 0.98 -1.27 -2.76
C ASN A 323 0.87 0.20 -2.34
N THR A 324 1.47 1.09 -3.14
CA THR A 324 1.58 2.54 -2.90
C THR A 324 0.50 3.37 -3.60
N ASP A 325 -0.47 2.71 -4.26
CA ASP A 325 -1.60 3.38 -4.89
C ASP A 325 -2.38 4.21 -3.87
N ARG A 326 -2.85 5.38 -4.30
CA ARG A 326 -3.61 6.31 -3.44
C ARG A 326 -5.11 6.09 -3.51
N ALA A 327 -5.60 5.52 -4.62
CA ALA A 327 -7.02 5.34 -4.88
C ALA A 327 -7.39 3.86 -4.81
N TRP A 328 -8.36 3.56 -3.95
CA TRP A 328 -8.80 2.21 -3.63
C TRP A 328 -10.30 2.06 -3.79
N ARG A 329 -10.74 0.83 -4.07
CA ARG A 329 -12.15 0.50 -4.21
C ARG A 329 -12.42 -0.89 -3.68
N LEU A 330 -13.41 -1.00 -2.80
CA LEU A 330 -13.98 -2.28 -2.37
C LEU A 330 -15.24 -2.55 -3.19
N VAL A 331 -15.26 -3.62 -3.99
CA VAL A 331 -16.42 -4.03 -4.77
C VAL A 331 -17.06 -5.23 -4.10
N VAL A 332 -18.29 -5.07 -3.59
CA VAL A 332 -19.05 -6.12 -2.91
C VAL A 332 -20.07 -6.74 -3.86
N ASP A 333 -20.17 -8.07 -3.86
CA ASP A 333 -21.22 -8.79 -4.57
C ASP A 333 -22.58 -8.54 -3.90
N MET A 334 -23.47 -7.89 -4.64
CA MET A 334 -24.79 -7.48 -4.16
C MET A 334 -25.88 -8.53 -4.40
N ARG A 335 -25.59 -9.65 -5.07
CA ARG A 335 -26.60 -10.68 -5.41
C ARG A 335 -27.29 -11.27 -4.19
N ASN A 336 -26.55 -11.41 -3.09
CA ASN A 336 -27.04 -11.97 -1.81
C ASN A 336 -27.28 -10.91 -0.73
N GLY A 337 -27.63 -9.67 -1.11
CA GLY A 337 -27.92 -8.58 -0.16
C GLY A 337 -26.71 -7.73 0.25
N GLY A 338 -25.49 -8.11 -0.15
CA GLY A 338 -24.27 -7.32 0.05
C GLY A 338 -23.98 -7.04 1.53
N LEU A 339 -23.75 -5.78 1.87
CA LEU A 339 -23.47 -5.36 3.26
C LEU A 339 -24.73 -4.93 4.05
N GLY A 340 -25.93 -5.07 3.45
CA GLY A 340 -27.14 -4.47 3.99
C GLY A 340 -27.11 -2.94 3.91
N GLY A 341 -27.68 -2.29 4.92
CA GLY A 341 -27.65 -0.83 5.10
C GLY A 341 -26.43 -0.35 5.89
N GLY A 342 -25.80 0.72 5.42
CA GLY A 342 -24.60 1.31 6.02
C GLY A 342 -23.38 1.19 5.11
N GLN A 343 -22.25 1.75 5.57
CA GLN A 343 -20.98 1.69 4.86
C GLN A 343 -19.92 0.96 5.70
N PRO A 344 -19.01 0.21 5.08
CA PRO A 344 -17.92 -0.42 5.81
C PRO A 344 -16.97 0.65 6.34
N THR A 345 -16.30 0.35 7.46
CA THR A 345 -15.12 1.12 7.88
C THR A 345 -13.87 0.37 7.47
N ILE A 346 -12.89 1.11 6.97
CA ILE A 346 -11.69 0.54 6.36
C ILE A 346 -10.47 1.12 7.06
N ALA A 347 -9.55 0.25 7.47
CA ALA A 347 -8.24 0.63 7.97
C ALA A 347 -7.14 -0.02 7.14
N VAL A 348 -6.11 0.75 6.81
CA VAL A 348 -4.93 0.31 6.07
C VAL A 348 -3.77 0.11 7.04
N GLY A 349 -2.94 -0.90 6.77
CA GLY A 349 -1.75 -1.22 7.53
C GLY A 349 -0.51 -1.23 6.64
N TRP A 350 0.59 -0.66 7.14
CA TRP A 350 1.87 -0.62 6.43
C TRP A 350 3.05 -0.66 7.42
N HIS A 351 4.23 -1.05 6.93
CA HIS A 351 5.49 -0.86 7.64
C HIS A 351 6.12 0.47 7.20
N PRO A 352 6.33 1.43 8.12
CA PRO A 352 6.99 2.68 7.78
C PRO A 352 8.43 2.48 7.31
N ALA A 353 8.88 3.37 6.43
CA ALA A 353 10.26 3.46 6.01
C ALA A 353 11.14 3.95 7.17
N VAL A 354 12.39 3.50 7.16
CA VAL A 354 13.41 3.97 8.10
C VAL A 354 14.41 4.82 7.33
N LEU A 355 14.61 6.05 7.79
CA LEU A 355 15.59 6.97 7.21
C LEU A 355 16.79 7.06 8.16
N THR A 356 17.98 6.82 7.64
CA THR A 356 19.25 7.02 8.36
C THR A 356 20.02 8.13 7.65
N PHE A 357 20.52 9.14 8.36
CA PHE A 357 21.26 10.25 7.74
C PHE A 357 22.55 10.58 8.48
N VAL A 358 23.47 11.23 7.77
CA VAL A 358 24.73 11.73 8.31
C VAL A 358 24.52 13.16 8.81
N ALA A 359 24.82 13.42 10.08
CA ALA A 359 24.71 14.76 10.67
C ALA A 359 25.89 15.67 10.26
N ARG A 360 26.03 15.93 8.96
CA ARG A 360 27.04 16.82 8.40
C ARG A 360 26.58 18.28 8.47
N GLY A 361 27.35 19.12 9.15
CA GLY A 361 27.05 20.55 9.33
C GLY A 361 26.42 20.85 10.68
N ALA A 362 26.12 22.12 10.93
CA ALA A 362 25.53 22.56 12.18
C ALA A 362 24.00 22.31 12.20
N PRO A 363 23.40 22.04 13.39
CA PRO A 363 21.94 22.07 13.56
C PRO A 363 21.38 23.49 13.33
N PRO A 364 20.05 23.66 13.13
CA PRO A 364 19.01 22.62 13.16
C PRO A 364 18.97 21.80 11.87
N PHE A 365 18.71 20.49 12.00
CA PHE A 365 18.46 19.64 10.84
C PHE A 365 16.97 19.62 10.52
N THR A 366 16.63 19.53 9.23
CA THR A 366 15.23 19.48 8.77
C THR A 366 15.01 18.40 7.71
N LEU A 367 13.79 17.87 7.67
CA LEU A 367 13.33 16.91 6.66
C LEU A 367 12.39 17.63 5.69
N GLY A 368 12.81 17.78 4.44
CA GLY A 368 12.00 18.35 3.36
C GLY A 368 11.34 17.29 2.49
N VAL A 369 10.14 17.58 1.99
CA VAL A 369 9.34 16.67 1.15
C VAL A 369 8.35 17.45 0.27
N GLY A 370 7.82 16.80 -0.78
CA GLY A 370 6.67 17.31 -1.54
C GLY A 370 7.00 17.92 -2.89
N ASN A 371 8.16 17.58 -3.48
CA ASN A 371 8.53 17.98 -4.83
C ASN A 371 8.58 16.76 -5.77
N ALA A 372 7.56 16.61 -6.63
CA ALA A 372 7.43 15.47 -7.54
C ALA A 372 8.61 15.32 -8.52
N SER A 373 9.29 16.42 -8.85
CA SER A 373 10.40 16.46 -9.81
C SER A 373 11.72 15.94 -9.23
N LEU A 374 11.82 15.79 -7.90
CA LEU A 374 13.00 15.23 -7.26
C LEU A 374 13.06 13.71 -7.50
N ALA A 375 14.19 13.22 -8.00
CA ALA A 375 14.52 11.81 -7.99
C ALA A 375 15.13 11.41 -6.64
N SER A 376 15.05 10.13 -6.26
CA SER A 376 15.70 9.65 -5.04
C SER A 376 17.22 9.87 -5.10
N THR A 377 17.78 10.36 -3.99
CA THR A 377 19.24 10.46 -3.78
C THR A 377 19.69 9.59 -2.60
N ALA A 378 18.81 8.71 -2.14
CA ALA A 378 19.09 7.78 -1.05
C ALA A 378 20.22 6.83 -1.44
N ALA A 379 21.26 6.76 -0.61
CA ALA A 379 22.26 5.70 -0.68
C ALA A 379 21.70 4.41 -0.07
N THR A 380 22.37 3.27 -0.31
CA THR A 380 22.15 2.08 0.51
C THR A 380 22.68 2.33 1.92
N ARG A 381 22.07 1.69 2.93
CA ARG A 381 22.51 1.83 4.32
C ARG A 381 23.99 1.46 4.50
N ASP A 382 24.43 0.39 3.85
CA ASP A 382 25.82 -0.08 3.90
C ASP A 382 26.81 0.90 3.25
N ALA A 383 26.40 1.63 2.22
CA ALA A 383 27.23 2.67 1.60
C ALA A 383 27.29 3.95 2.45
N LEU A 384 26.27 4.20 3.28
CA LEU A 384 26.21 5.36 4.16
C LEU A 384 27.02 5.16 5.45
N LEU A 385 26.89 3.97 6.05
CA LEU A 385 27.51 3.62 7.33
C LEU A 385 28.97 3.22 7.12
N VAL A 386 29.90 4.08 7.56
CA VAL A 386 31.34 3.86 7.39
C VAL A 386 31.97 3.46 8.72
N GLY A 387 32.74 2.37 8.70
CA GLY A 387 33.46 1.84 9.87
C GLY A 387 32.84 0.57 10.44
N LEU A 388 33.55 -0.10 11.35
CA LEU A 388 33.06 -1.27 12.07
C LEU A 388 32.10 -0.80 13.16
N ALA A 389 30.82 -1.14 13.03
CA ALA A 389 29.74 -0.81 13.98
C ALA A 389 29.61 0.70 14.33
N PRO A 390 29.29 1.56 13.35
CA PRO A 390 29.09 2.99 13.60
C PRO A 390 27.95 3.23 14.59
N GLU A 391 28.15 4.17 15.51
CA GLU A 391 27.10 4.58 16.47
C GLU A 391 25.98 5.30 15.73
N VAL A 392 24.79 4.69 15.71
CA VAL A 392 23.56 5.26 15.15
C VAL A 392 22.62 5.61 16.28
N ARG A 393 22.25 6.88 16.41
CA ARG A 393 21.34 7.36 17.46
C ARG A 393 19.93 7.61 16.93
N PRO A 394 18.90 7.56 17.80
CA PRO A 394 17.54 7.87 17.37
C PRO A 394 17.36 9.37 17.07
N ALA A 395 16.57 9.66 16.05
CA ALA A 395 16.02 10.98 15.75
C ALA A 395 14.50 10.88 15.56
N ARG A 396 13.81 11.99 15.76
CA ARG A 396 12.36 12.10 15.57
C ARG A 396 12.03 13.24 14.63
N VAL A 397 11.00 13.05 13.84
CA VAL A 397 10.43 14.14 13.03
C VAL A 397 9.52 14.96 13.95
N GLY A 398 9.92 16.21 14.17
CA GLY A 398 9.22 17.19 14.99
C GLY A 398 8.14 17.93 14.20
N ALA A 399 7.84 19.16 14.62
CA ALA A 399 6.79 19.98 14.03
C ALA A 399 7.06 20.34 12.56
N ALA A 400 5.98 20.51 11.79
CA ALA A 400 6.05 21.11 10.47
C ALA A 400 6.50 22.57 10.59
N LEU A 401 7.48 22.95 9.77
CA LEU A 401 8.02 24.30 9.69
C LEU A 401 7.33 25.07 8.57
N PRO A 402 7.09 26.38 8.75
CA PRO A 402 6.57 27.21 7.67
C PRO A 402 7.59 27.22 6.53
N VAL A 403 7.17 26.75 5.35
CA VAL A 403 7.91 26.96 4.12
C VAL A 403 7.48 28.32 3.60
N ALA A 404 8.44 29.20 3.27
CA ALA A 404 8.13 30.48 2.64
C ALA A 404 7.26 30.22 1.41
N GLU A 405 6.05 30.77 1.41
CA GLU A 405 5.07 30.57 0.34
C GLU A 405 5.74 30.94 -0.98
N PRO A 406 5.78 30.03 -1.97
CA PRO A 406 6.44 30.34 -3.22
C PRO A 406 5.71 31.52 -3.86
N PRO A 407 6.41 32.46 -4.53
CA PRO A 407 5.74 33.31 -5.51
C PRO A 407 4.97 32.39 -6.46
N PRO A 408 3.77 32.79 -6.91
CA PRO A 408 2.89 31.93 -7.69
C PRO A 408 3.68 31.27 -8.81
N ALA A 409 3.51 29.95 -8.96
CA ALA A 409 4.15 29.19 -10.00
C ALA A 409 3.97 29.94 -11.33
N PRO A 410 5.01 30.07 -12.18
CA PRO A 410 4.79 30.52 -13.54
C PRO A 410 3.69 29.63 -14.12
N VAL A 411 2.61 30.25 -14.58
CA VAL A 411 1.47 29.58 -15.20
C VAL A 411 2.06 28.56 -16.17
N ASP A 412 1.71 27.28 -16.03
CA ASP A 412 2.01 26.27 -17.03
C ASP A 412 1.46 26.83 -18.33
N ILE A 413 2.32 27.45 -19.14
CA ILE A 413 1.96 27.79 -20.50
C ILE A 413 1.87 26.43 -21.14
N ASP A 414 0.63 25.96 -21.28
CA ASP A 414 0.28 24.73 -21.94
C ASP A 414 0.98 24.74 -23.31
N THR A 415 2.15 24.10 -23.37
CA THR A 415 2.97 24.03 -24.58
C THR A 415 2.23 23.27 -25.67
N ASP A 416 1.24 22.46 -25.28
CA ASP A 416 0.34 21.74 -26.17
C ASP A 416 -0.77 22.65 -26.70
N ALA A 417 -1.34 23.55 -25.90
CA ALA A 417 -2.21 24.63 -26.39
C ALA A 417 -1.43 25.56 -27.33
N THR A 418 -0.20 25.92 -26.98
CA THR A 418 0.65 26.80 -27.80
C THR A 418 0.99 26.13 -29.14
N ARG A 419 1.36 24.84 -29.14
CA ARG A 419 1.53 24.04 -30.36
C ARG A 419 0.23 23.93 -31.15
N ARG A 420 -0.90 23.70 -30.47
CA ARG A 420 -2.23 23.63 -31.11
C ARG A 420 -2.55 24.94 -31.80
N TYR A 421 -2.40 26.10 -31.16
CA TYR A 421 -2.66 27.40 -31.80
C TYR A 421 -1.69 27.71 -32.95
N VAL A 422 -0.42 27.35 -32.83
CA VAL A 422 0.54 27.48 -33.95
C VAL A 422 0.13 26.58 -35.12
N LEU A 423 -0.31 25.35 -34.86
CA LEU A 423 -0.75 24.41 -35.89
C LEU A 423 -2.03 24.88 -36.58
N TRP A 424 -2.99 25.40 -35.81
CA TRP A 424 -4.21 26.02 -36.35
C TRP A 424 -3.91 27.31 -37.14
N GLY A 425 -2.95 28.11 -36.69
CA GLY A 425 -2.48 29.29 -37.43
C GLY A 425 -1.84 28.92 -38.77
N ALA A 426 -0.96 27.92 -38.78
CA ALA A 426 -0.35 27.40 -40.01
C ALA A 426 -1.41 26.83 -40.97
N LEU A 427 -2.41 26.11 -40.44
CA LEU A 427 -3.52 25.58 -41.22
C LEU A 427 -4.36 26.71 -41.86
N ALA A 428 -4.71 27.74 -41.11
CA ALA A 428 -5.47 28.89 -41.62
C ALA A 428 -4.71 29.63 -42.74
N VAL A 429 -3.39 29.81 -42.58
CA VAL A 429 -2.53 30.40 -43.63
C VAL A 429 -2.52 29.54 -44.89
N ALA A 430 -2.37 28.22 -44.75
CA ALA A 430 -2.39 27.30 -45.89
C ALA A 430 -3.75 27.35 -46.64
N VAL A 431 -4.86 27.35 -45.90
CA VAL A 431 -6.22 27.47 -46.49
C VAL A 431 -6.42 28.81 -47.17
N ALA A 432 -5.97 29.92 -46.58
CA ALA A 432 -6.06 31.24 -47.20
C ALA A 432 -5.24 31.31 -48.50
N MET A 433 -4.06 30.68 -48.53
CA MET A 433 -3.20 30.61 -49.72
C MET A 433 -3.86 29.81 -50.85
N LEU A 434 -4.47 28.67 -50.52
CA LEU A 434 -5.27 27.88 -51.48
C LEU A 434 -6.49 28.66 -51.99
N GLY A 435 -7.19 29.37 -51.10
CA GLY A 435 -8.31 30.24 -51.46
C GLY A 435 -7.90 31.37 -52.40
N ALA A 436 -6.75 32.00 -52.17
CA ALA A 436 -6.21 33.04 -53.03
C ALA A 436 -5.83 32.51 -54.43
N ILE A 437 -5.27 31.31 -54.52
CA ILE A 437 -4.96 30.65 -55.80
C ILE A 437 -6.25 30.33 -56.57
N ALA A 438 -7.25 29.75 -55.89
CA ALA A 438 -8.55 29.45 -56.50
C ALA A 438 -9.26 30.73 -56.99
N TRP A 439 -9.21 31.81 -56.21
CA TRP A 439 -9.82 33.09 -56.58
C TRP A 439 -9.07 33.80 -57.72
N ARG A 440 -7.76 33.63 -57.81
CA ARG A 440 -6.94 34.14 -58.92
C ARG A 440 -7.19 33.35 -60.20
N LEU A 441 -7.37 32.03 -60.13
CA LEU A 441 -7.76 31.19 -61.27
C LEU A 441 -9.18 31.53 -61.75
N ALA A 442 -10.13 31.71 -60.82
CA ALA A 442 -11.50 32.09 -61.15
C ALA A 442 -11.61 33.49 -61.79
N ARG A 443 -10.66 34.39 -61.53
CA ARG A 443 -10.56 35.71 -62.20
C ARG A 443 -9.63 35.73 -63.43
N GLY A 444 -8.82 34.69 -63.62
CA GLY A 444 -7.92 34.54 -64.76
C GLY A 444 -8.57 33.90 -66.00
N THR A 445 -9.83 33.49 -65.92
CA THR A 445 -10.57 32.84 -67.01
C THR A 445 -11.78 33.65 -67.48
N GLY A 446 -11.65 34.98 -67.55
CA GLY A 446 -12.65 35.87 -68.14
C GLY A 446 -11.99 37.07 -68.80
N THR A 447 -12.36 37.31 -70.07
CA THR A 447 -11.85 38.33 -71.02
C THR A 447 -10.50 37.97 -71.66
N GLY A 448 -10.34 37.89 -72.97
CA GLY A 448 -11.24 38.19 -74.08
C GLY A 448 -10.39 38.51 -75.31
N THR A 449 -10.73 37.86 -76.41
CA THR A 449 -10.25 37.98 -77.79
C THR A 449 -10.27 39.42 -78.33
N GLY A 450 -9.30 39.73 -79.21
CA GLY A 450 -9.37 40.77 -80.26
C GLY A 450 -8.92 42.16 -79.81
N ASP A 451 -8.33 43.02 -80.64
CA ASP A 451 -7.95 42.94 -82.05
C ASP A 451 -7.07 44.17 -82.35
N ASP A 452 -6.25 44.04 -83.40
CA ASP A 452 -5.70 45.03 -84.33
C ASP A 452 -5.60 46.52 -83.93
N SER A 453 -4.39 47.11 -84.01
CA SER A 453 -3.97 47.88 -85.21
C SER A 453 -2.75 48.80 -85.00
N ARG A 454 -1.76 48.55 -85.88
CA ARG A 454 -0.89 49.48 -86.64
C ARG A 454 -0.16 50.63 -85.94
N ASP A 455 1.17 50.59 -86.05
CA ASP A 455 1.87 51.59 -86.89
C ASP A 455 3.04 50.94 -87.66
N SER A 456 3.20 51.40 -88.90
CA SER A 456 4.09 50.91 -89.97
C SER A 456 5.26 51.86 -90.16
N SER A 457 6.44 51.31 -90.46
CA SER A 457 7.55 51.80 -91.31
C SER A 457 8.86 51.20 -90.77
N ASP A 458 9.84 50.72 -91.52
CA ASP A 458 10.17 50.97 -92.92
C ASP A 458 11.22 49.93 -93.41
N ILE A 459 11.19 49.67 -94.73
CA ILE A 459 12.35 49.50 -95.64
C ILE A 459 13.20 48.19 -95.68
N ARG A 460 12.96 47.49 -96.81
CA ARG A 460 13.88 46.97 -97.88
C ARG A 460 14.61 45.61 -97.82
N ASP A 461 14.45 44.96 -98.98
CA ASP A 461 15.33 44.06 -99.76
C ASP A 461 15.76 42.70 -99.15
N GLY A 462 15.64 41.56 -99.84
CA GLY A 462 15.20 41.27 -101.20
C GLY A 462 15.43 39.78 -101.52
N GLY A 463 14.98 39.32 -102.69
CA GLY A 463 15.56 38.14 -103.34
C GLY A 463 14.62 37.05 -103.87
N ASN A 464 14.14 37.28 -105.09
CA ASN A 464 13.75 36.34 -106.16
C ASN A 464 12.42 35.58 -106.09
#